data_AF-A0A817KFX8-F1
#
_entry.id   AF-A0A817KFX8-F1
#
_cell.length_a   1.000
_cell.length_b   1.000
_cell.length_c   1.000
_cell.angle_alpha   90.00
_cell.angle_beta   90.00
_cell.angle_gamma   90.00
#
_symmetry.space_group_name_H-M   'P 1'
#
loop_
_entity.id
_entity.type
_entity.pdbx_description
1 polymer ?
#
loop_
_entity_poly.entity_id
_entity_poly.type
_entity_poly.pdbx_seq_one_letter_code
_entity_poly.pdbx_strand_id
1 'polypeptide(L)'
;MNEDKRPIEELITTRKRQGENEYSNTVKRRETENNRSMLQLLEHTNIRFDFVENNSIGNDDISSLLEKLTTIKQQLNDAKSLLSDKDIIDWNRHTAHMNTASTIVPYLREKLNIEIGTQAWAKMYEILANFDLINCANNQKWITLHLCEAPGAFVSALNHFLVTREETQNIEWQWIAQTLNPYYEHDESTVAMLIDDDRLIYHTIDENHWDFGIDNSGNIMNEENINHYISRFQSMEIRLVSLV
;
A
#
# COMPACT_ATOMS: atom_id res chain seq x y z
N MET A 1 -52.31 20.74 39.63
CA MET A 1 -51.15 19.84 39.58
C MET A 1 -50.83 19.68 38.10
N ASN A 2 -49.96 20.55 37.56
CA ASN A 2 -49.62 20.57 36.14
C ASN A 2 -48.56 19.52 35.88
N GLU A 3 -48.93 18.43 35.21
CA GLU A 3 -47.97 17.45 34.71
C GLU A 3 -47.40 17.92 33.36
N ASP A 4 -46.10 18.17 33.41
CA ASP A 4 -45.24 18.68 32.36
C ASP A 4 -45.04 17.62 31.27
N LYS A 5 -45.97 17.55 30.30
CA LYS A 5 -45.86 16.63 29.15
C LYS A 5 -44.96 17.25 28.08
N ARG A 6 -43.65 17.07 28.21
CA ARG A 6 -42.73 17.28 27.07
C ARG A 6 -43.09 16.30 25.93
N PRO A 7 -43.20 16.75 24.67
CA PRO A 7 -43.55 15.90 23.54
C PRO A 7 -42.58 14.74 23.38
N ILE A 8 -43.10 13.53 23.18
CA ILE A 8 -42.32 12.28 23.02
C ILE A 8 -41.26 12.41 21.89
N GLU A 9 -41.53 13.24 20.88
CA GLU A 9 -40.61 13.54 19.78
C GLU A 9 -39.35 14.31 20.23
N GLU A 10 -39.46 15.21 21.21
CA GLU A 10 -38.29 15.89 21.77
C GLU A 10 -37.41 14.93 22.57
N LEU A 11 -37.99 13.97 23.28
CA LEU A 11 -37.25 12.95 24.03
C LEU A 11 -36.48 11.99 23.11
N ILE A 12 -37.08 11.61 21.97
CA ILE A 12 -36.44 10.76 20.96
C ILE A 12 -35.28 11.51 20.26
N THR A 13 -35.51 12.77 19.90
CA THR A 13 -34.49 13.62 19.24
C THR A 13 -33.32 13.90 20.19
N THR A 14 -33.59 14.13 21.47
CA THR A 14 -32.55 14.33 22.49
C THR A 14 -31.72 13.07 22.73
N ARG A 15 -32.36 11.89 22.77
CA ARG A 15 -31.64 10.60 22.90
C ARG A 15 -30.77 10.26 21.69
N LYS A 16 -31.24 10.55 20.46
CA LYS A 16 -30.43 10.35 19.25
C LYS A 16 -29.18 11.24 19.24
N ARG A 17 -29.35 12.54 19.55
CA ARG A 17 -28.21 13.48 19.64
C ARG A 17 -27.23 13.12 20.76
N GLN A 18 -27.71 12.62 21.89
CA GLN A 18 -26.84 12.14 22.98
C GLN A 18 -26.04 10.90 22.56
N GLY A 19 -26.67 9.92 21.90
CA GLY A 19 -25.97 8.73 21.40
C GLY A 19 -24.95 9.03 20.30
N GLU A 20 -25.25 9.96 19.39
CA GLU A 20 -24.32 10.42 18.34
C GLU A 20 -23.12 11.18 18.92
N ASN A 21 -23.35 12.03 19.93
CA ASN A 21 -22.29 12.75 20.62
C ASN A 21 -21.40 11.81 21.46
N GLU A 22 -21.98 10.83 22.16
CA GLU A 22 -21.22 9.82 22.90
C GLU A 22 -20.37 8.96 21.95
N TYR A 23 -20.94 8.51 20.82
CA TYR A 23 -20.22 7.77 19.80
C TYR A 23 -19.07 8.60 19.20
N SER A 24 -19.33 9.84 18.77
CA SER A 24 -18.30 10.74 18.24
C SER A 24 -17.19 11.03 19.25
N ASN A 25 -17.52 11.20 20.52
CA ASN A 25 -16.53 11.41 21.58
C ASN A 25 -15.71 10.15 21.87
N THR A 26 -16.31 8.95 21.84
CA THR A 26 -15.55 7.69 21.98
C THR A 26 -14.63 7.41 20.80
N VAL A 27 -15.04 7.73 19.57
CA VAL A 27 -14.20 7.61 18.38
C VAL A 27 -13.02 8.58 18.46
N LYS A 28 -13.28 9.87 18.75
CA LYS A 28 -12.23 10.88 18.93
C LYS A 28 -11.24 10.50 20.03
N ARG A 29 -11.73 9.93 21.14
CA ARG A 29 -10.88 9.49 22.26
C ARG A 29 -9.98 8.32 21.87
N ARG A 30 -10.51 7.32 21.15
CA ARG A 30 -9.73 6.21 20.58
C ARG A 30 -8.72 6.66 19.53
N GLU A 31 -9.08 7.62 18.68
CA GLU A 31 -8.14 8.23 17.73
C GLU A 31 -7.01 8.95 18.43
N THR A 32 -7.29 9.76 19.47
CA THR A 32 -6.23 10.41 20.27
C THR A 32 -5.36 9.42 21.04
N GLU A 33 -5.92 8.33 21.57
CA GLU A 33 -5.16 7.30 22.28
C GLU A 33 -4.27 6.50 21.32
N ASN A 34 -4.79 6.11 20.14
CA ASN A 34 -4.01 5.44 19.10
C ASN A 34 -2.89 6.33 18.56
N ASN A 35 -3.17 7.62 18.31
CA ASN A 35 -2.17 8.59 17.87
C ASN A 35 -1.07 8.80 18.93
N ARG A 36 -1.43 8.79 20.22
CA ARG A 36 -0.46 8.84 21.33
C ARG A 36 0.41 7.59 21.38
N SER A 37 -0.18 6.40 21.22
CA SER A 37 0.57 5.14 21.21
C SER A 37 1.46 5.02 19.98
N MET A 38 1.03 5.51 18.80
CA MET A 38 1.86 5.64 17.59
C MET A 38 3.03 6.59 17.81
N LEU A 39 2.80 7.77 18.40
CA LEU A 39 3.86 8.73 18.72
C LEU A 39 4.84 8.17 19.77
N GLN A 40 4.36 7.41 20.76
CA GLN A 40 5.22 6.70 21.71
C GLN A 40 6.04 5.58 21.05
N LEU A 41 5.45 4.83 20.11
CA LEU A 41 6.20 3.84 19.33
C LEU A 41 7.29 4.50 18.46
N LEU A 42 6.99 5.66 17.88
CA LEU A 42 7.95 6.47 17.11
C LEU A 42 9.07 7.05 18.01
N GLU A 43 8.76 7.43 19.26
CA GLU A 43 9.77 7.82 20.26
C GLU A 43 10.68 6.66 20.67
N HIS A 44 10.17 5.42 20.66
CA HIS A 44 10.94 4.22 20.98
C HIS A 44 11.76 3.67 19.80
N THR A 45 11.39 3.98 18.56
CA THR A 45 12.21 3.71 17.38
C THR A 45 13.09 4.91 17.09
N ASN A 46 14.18 5.04 17.84
CA ASN A 46 15.21 6.09 17.64
C ASN A 46 16.03 5.90 16.35
N ILE A 47 15.42 5.34 15.29
CA ILE A 47 16.02 5.08 13.99
C ILE A 47 15.57 6.18 13.04
N ARG A 48 16.28 7.30 13.09
CA ARG A 48 16.16 8.36 12.09
C ARG A 48 17.09 8.00 10.94
N PHE A 49 16.53 7.65 9.77
CA PHE A 49 17.30 7.51 8.54
C PHE A 49 17.55 8.90 7.97
N ASP A 50 18.53 9.60 8.53
CA ASP A 50 19.07 10.79 7.87
C ASP A 50 19.89 10.30 6.67
N PHE A 51 19.25 10.26 5.49
CA PHE A 51 19.97 10.02 4.25
C PHE A 51 21.01 11.13 4.09
N VAL A 52 22.28 10.73 4.06
CA VAL A 52 23.40 11.67 3.99
C VAL A 52 23.31 12.42 2.66
N GLU A 53 22.98 13.71 2.71
CA GLU A 53 23.18 14.60 1.58
C GLU A 53 24.68 14.63 1.25
N ASN A 54 24.98 14.47 -0.04
CA ASN A 54 26.32 14.38 -0.62
C ASN A 54 27.24 15.53 -0.18
N ASN A 55 27.88 15.39 0.98
CA ASN A 55 29.01 16.20 1.41
C ASN A 55 30.15 15.24 1.73
N SER A 56 31.34 15.58 1.24
CA SER A 56 32.59 14.81 1.30
C SER A 56 32.83 14.17 2.68
N ILE A 57 32.38 12.93 2.85
CA ILE A 57 32.54 12.19 4.11
C ILE A 57 34.00 11.75 4.22
N GLY A 58 34.66 12.05 5.34
CA GLY A 58 36.00 11.54 5.61
C GLY A 58 35.99 10.02 5.75
N ASN A 59 37.08 9.34 5.37
CA ASN A 59 37.17 7.87 5.44
C ASN A 59 36.89 7.30 6.86
N ASP A 60 37.24 8.05 7.91
CA ASP A 60 36.99 7.67 9.30
C ASP A 60 35.49 7.69 9.66
N ASP A 61 34.73 8.64 9.09
CA ASP A 61 33.28 8.76 9.29
C ASP A 61 32.52 7.63 8.56
N ILE A 62 32.99 7.21 7.38
CA ILE A 62 32.45 6.05 6.65
C ILE A 62 32.68 4.77 7.45
N SER A 63 33.88 4.58 8.00
CA SER A 63 34.21 3.40 8.82
C SER A 63 33.31 3.32 10.06
N SER A 64 33.12 4.44 10.76
CA SER A 64 32.21 4.50 11.91
C SER A 64 30.75 4.23 11.52
N LEU A 65 30.28 4.74 10.38
CA LEU A 65 28.94 4.47 9.88
C LEU A 65 28.75 2.99 9.54
N LEU A 66 29.72 2.36 8.89
CA LEU A 66 29.68 0.94 8.55
C LEU A 66 29.64 0.06 9.81
N GLU A 67 30.39 0.42 10.85
CA GLU A 67 30.35 -0.28 12.14
C GLU A 67 28.97 -0.18 12.80
N LYS A 68 28.35 1.01 12.78
CA LYS A 68 26.98 1.21 13.27
C LYS A 68 25.97 0.39 12.48
N LEU A 69 26.02 0.43 11.15
CA LEU A 69 25.13 -0.36 10.29
C LEU A 69 25.30 -1.87 10.52
N THR A 70 26.53 -2.32 10.72
CA THR A 70 26.82 -3.73 11.03
C THR A 70 26.23 -4.13 12.38
N THR A 71 26.37 -3.26 13.39
CA THR A 71 25.80 -3.48 14.72
C THR A 71 24.27 -3.56 14.65
N ILE A 72 23.62 -2.63 13.95
CA ILE A 72 22.16 -2.63 13.76
C ILE A 72 21.71 -3.88 13.01
N LYS A 73 22.43 -4.29 11.95
CA LYS A 73 22.16 -5.54 11.22
C LYS A 73 22.22 -6.75 12.14
N GLN A 74 23.23 -6.83 13.01
CA GLN A 74 23.36 -7.93 13.95
C GLN A 74 22.21 -7.95 14.95
N GLN A 75 21.89 -6.81 15.57
CA GLN A 75 20.77 -6.70 16.51
C GLN A 75 19.43 -7.08 15.87
N LEU A 76 19.19 -6.66 14.62
CA LEU A 76 18.00 -7.04 13.86
C LEU A 76 17.95 -8.55 13.62
N ASN A 77 19.06 -9.16 13.24
CA ASN A 77 19.13 -10.60 13.00
C ASN A 77 18.95 -11.41 14.29
N ASP A 78 19.55 -10.96 15.38
CA ASP A 78 19.38 -11.58 16.70
C ASP A 78 17.90 -11.53 17.11
N ALA A 79 17.24 -10.38 16.95
CA ALA A 79 15.80 -10.25 17.22
C ALA A 79 14.93 -11.12 16.31
N LYS A 80 15.21 -11.16 15.00
CA LYS A 80 14.52 -12.06 14.04
C LYS A 80 14.69 -13.53 14.42
N SER A 81 15.87 -13.90 14.92
CA SER A 81 16.17 -15.29 15.28
C SER A 81 15.29 -15.82 16.42
N LEU A 82 14.77 -14.95 17.29
CA LEU A 82 13.83 -15.29 18.36
C LEU A 82 12.48 -15.84 17.85
N LEU A 83 12.21 -15.69 16.55
CA LEU A 83 10.99 -16.14 15.89
C LEU A 83 11.19 -17.45 15.10
N SER A 84 12.42 -17.95 14.98
CA SER A 84 12.77 -19.07 14.07
C SER A 84 12.11 -20.40 14.43
N ASP A 85 11.74 -20.59 15.69
CA ASP A 85 11.11 -21.79 16.24
C ASP A 85 9.57 -21.71 16.27
N LYS A 86 8.99 -20.59 15.81
CA LYS A 86 7.55 -20.37 15.84
C LYS A 86 6.89 -20.98 14.59
N ASP A 87 5.79 -21.70 14.80
CA ASP A 87 4.96 -22.20 13.71
C ASP A 87 4.40 -21.04 12.89
N ILE A 88 4.47 -21.14 11.56
CA ILE A 88 4.11 -20.05 10.65
C ILE A 88 2.61 -19.72 10.70
N ILE A 89 1.74 -20.70 10.92
CA ILE A 89 0.29 -20.51 10.97
C ILE A 89 -0.07 -19.81 12.28
N ASP A 90 0.48 -20.28 13.40
CA ASP A 90 0.27 -19.67 14.71
C ASP A 90 0.85 -18.24 14.76
N TRP A 91 2.01 -18.02 14.15
CA TRP A 91 2.64 -16.72 14.02
C TRP A 91 1.80 -15.75 13.18
N ASN A 92 1.32 -16.19 12.01
CA ASN A 92 0.43 -15.38 11.16
C ASN A 92 -0.87 -15.01 11.89
N ARG A 93 -1.46 -15.95 12.63
CA ARG A 93 -2.65 -15.68 13.45
C ARG A 93 -2.36 -14.66 14.55
N HIS A 94 -1.24 -14.80 15.25
CA HIS A 94 -0.84 -13.87 16.30
C HIS A 94 -0.59 -12.46 15.75
N THR A 95 0.22 -12.34 14.70
CA THR A 95 0.55 -11.04 14.08
C THR A 95 -0.66 -10.37 13.46
N ALA A 96 -1.57 -11.12 12.84
CA ALA A 96 -2.84 -10.60 12.35
C ALA A 96 -3.71 -10.03 13.49
N HIS A 97 -3.76 -10.72 14.64
CA HIS A 97 -4.48 -10.24 15.82
C HIS A 97 -3.84 -8.98 16.43
N MET A 98 -2.51 -8.89 16.42
CA MET A 98 -1.77 -7.75 16.95
C MET A 98 -1.72 -6.55 15.98
N ASN A 99 -2.19 -6.71 14.74
CA ASN A 99 -2.19 -5.64 13.76
C ASN A 99 -3.25 -4.59 14.09
N THR A 100 -2.80 -3.44 14.60
CA THR A 100 -3.65 -2.28 14.93
C THR A 100 -4.31 -1.65 13.72
N ALA A 101 -3.73 -1.81 12.53
CA ALA A 101 -4.26 -1.32 11.25
C ALA A 101 -5.23 -2.31 10.57
N SER A 102 -5.52 -3.45 11.20
CA SER A 102 -6.37 -4.51 10.61
C SER A 102 -7.77 -4.04 10.23
N THR A 103 -8.29 -2.99 10.87
CA THR A 103 -9.63 -2.45 10.60
C THR A 103 -9.67 -1.47 9.42
N ILE A 104 -8.52 -0.99 8.93
CA ILE A 104 -8.46 0.03 7.87
C ILE A 104 -9.07 -0.51 6.57
N VAL A 105 -8.58 -1.66 6.09
CA VAL A 105 -9.04 -2.24 4.84
C VAL A 105 -10.55 -2.58 4.87
N PRO A 106 -11.09 -3.25 5.91
CA PRO A 106 -12.54 -3.44 6.05
C PRO A 106 -13.34 -2.13 5.99
N TYR A 107 -12.87 -1.09 6.68
CA TYR A 107 -13.51 0.22 6.67
C TYR A 107 -13.52 0.84 5.27
N LEU A 108 -12.39 0.81 4.55
CA LEU A 108 -12.30 1.35 3.20
C LEU A 108 -13.24 0.61 2.23
N ARG A 109 -13.32 -0.72 2.31
CA ARG A 109 -14.25 -1.54 1.52
C ARG A 109 -15.71 -1.16 1.79
N GLU A 110 -16.06 -0.91 3.05
CA GLU A 110 -17.42 -0.52 3.43
C GLU A 110 -17.79 0.89 2.95
N LYS A 111 -16.83 1.84 2.99
CA LYS A 111 -17.12 3.27 2.77
C LYS A 111 -16.89 3.75 1.35
N LEU A 112 -15.93 3.19 0.62
CA LEU A 112 -15.40 3.78 -0.61
C LEU A 112 -15.62 2.93 -1.87
N ASN A 113 -16.30 1.79 -1.76
CA ASN A 113 -16.56 0.88 -2.89
C ASN A 113 -15.28 0.60 -3.73
N ILE A 114 -14.20 0.24 -3.03
CA ILE A 114 -12.87 0.08 -3.65
C ILE A 114 -12.72 -1.30 -4.30
N GLU A 115 -12.10 -1.32 -5.48
CA GLU A 115 -11.71 -2.54 -6.19
C GLU A 115 -10.41 -3.09 -5.60
N ILE A 116 -10.29 -4.42 -5.48
CA ILE A 116 -9.06 -5.09 -4.99
C ILE A 116 -8.57 -4.45 -3.67
N GLY A 117 -9.50 -4.17 -2.76
CA GLY A 117 -9.20 -3.46 -1.52
C GLY A 117 -8.33 -4.28 -0.58
N THR A 118 -7.02 -4.34 -0.79
CA THR A 118 -6.05 -5.08 0.01
C THR A 118 -5.24 -4.13 0.89
N GLN A 119 -4.31 -4.66 1.71
CA GLN A 119 -3.35 -3.81 2.40
C GLN A 119 -2.44 -3.06 1.41
N ALA A 120 -2.08 -3.69 0.29
CA ALA A 120 -1.30 -3.04 -0.78
C ALA A 120 -2.07 -1.86 -1.39
N TRP A 121 -3.37 -2.01 -1.62
CA TRP A 121 -4.24 -0.92 -2.08
C TRP A 121 -4.20 0.26 -1.11
N ALA A 122 -4.38 0.00 0.20
CA ALA A 122 -4.37 1.04 1.22
C ALA A 122 -3.03 1.77 1.30
N LYS A 123 -1.91 1.03 1.20
CA LYS A 123 -0.56 1.62 1.15
C LYS A 123 -0.39 2.55 -0.04
N MET A 124 -0.76 2.10 -1.23
CA MET A 124 -0.64 2.93 -2.44
C MET A 124 -1.50 4.19 -2.36
N TYR A 125 -2.76 4.05 -1.93
CA TYR A 125 -3.65 5.19 -1.78
C TYR A 125 -3.13 6.20 -0.74
N GLU A 126 -2.61 5.74 0.38
CA GLU A 126 -1.99 6.59 1.40
C GLU A 126 -0.76 7.32 0.86
N ILE A 127 0.09 6.64 0.08
CA ILE A 127 1.25 7.26 -0.58
C ILE A 127 0.78 8.38 -1.53
N LEU A 128 -0.19 8.09 -2.40
CA LEU A 128 -0.72 9.07 -3.35
C LEU A 128 -1.36 10.28 -2.66
N ALA A 129 -2.02 10.08 -1.52
CA ALA A 129 -2.68 11.15 -0.78
C ALA A 129 -1.71 12.06 0.00
N ASN A 130 -0.58 11.52 0.45
CA ASN A 130 0.38 12.26 1.29
C ASN A 130 1.57 12.83 0.51
N PHE A 131 1.87 12.30 -0.68
CA PHE A 131 2.99 12.75 -1.49
C PHE A 131 2.49 13.32 -2.83
N ASP A 132 3.07 14.45 -3.24
CA ASP A 132 2.75 15.10 -4.51
C ASP A 132 3.43 14.37 -5.69
N LEU A 133 2.94 13.16 -5.98
CA LEU A 133 3.48 12.27 -7.02
C LEU A 133 2.80 12.47 -8.38
N ILE A 134 1.64 13.13 -8.42
CA ILE A 134 0.85 13.32 -9.63
C ILE A 134 0.87 14.79 -10.03
N ASN A 135 1.67 15.11 -11.05
CA ASN A 135 1.70 16.45 -11.62
C ASN A 135 0.56 16.62 -12.64
N CYS A 136 -0.46 17.39 -12.28
CA CYS A 136 -1.67 17.61 -13.07
C CYS A 136 -1.56 18.80 -14.06
N ALA A 137 -0.38 19.43 -14.19
CA ALA A 137 -0.27 20.77 -14.77
C ALA A 137 -0.60 20.89 -16.27
N ASN A 138 -0.74 19.80 -17.01
CA ASN A 138 -1.07 19.82 -18.44
C ASN A 138 -1.89 18.58 -18.76
N ASN A 139 -3.01 18.71 -19.50
CA ASN A 139 -3.83 17.61 -20.03
C ASN A 139 -2.98 16.65 -20.89
N GLN A 140 -2.22 15.80 -20.23
CA GLN A 140 -1.17 14.99 -20.82
C GLN A 140 -1.52 13.52 -20.64
N LYS A 141 -1.13 12.78 -21.66
CA LYS A 141 -1.01 11.34 -21.57
C LYS A 141 -0.07 10.98 -20.42
N TRP A 142 -0.54 10.14 -19.51
CA TRP A 142 0.19 9.76 -18.31
C TRP A 142 0.35 8.24 -18.29
N ILE A 143 1.59 7.78 -18.49
CA ILE A 143 1.91 6.35 -18.53
C ILE A 143 2.55 5.96 -17.21
N THR A 144 1.99 4.95 -16.55
CA THR A 144 2.54 4.39 -15.31
C THR A 144 2.96 2.94 -15.50
N LEU A 145 4.11 2.56 -14.95
CA LEU A 145 4.63 1.20 -14.97
C LEU A 145 4.52 0.58 -13.57
N HIS A 146 3.93 -0.62 -13.47
CA HIS A 146 3.76 -1.34 -12.21
C HIS A 146 4.43 -2.70 -12.30
N LEU A 147 5.48 -2.91 -11.51
CA LEU A 147 6.28 -4.15 -11.52
C LEU A 147 5.85 -5.05 -10.35
N CYS A 148 5.85 -6.37 -10.58
CA CYS A 148 5.35 -7.36 -9.62
C CYS A 148 3.90 -7.09 -9.17
N GLU A 149 3.05 -6.57 -10.07
CA GLU A 149 1.81 -5.89 -9.69
C GLU A 149 0.65 -6.81 -9.24
N ALA A 150 0.63 -8.08 -9.66
CA ALA A 150 -0.51 -8.96 -9.37
C ALA A 150 -0.80 -9.03 -7.85
N PRO A 151 -2.07 -8.92 -7.43
CA PRO A 151 -3.30 -9.00 -8.23
C PRO A 151 -3.77 -7.68 -8.90
N GLY A 152 -3.06 -6.57 -8.76
CA GLY A 152 -3.48 -5.26 -9.31
C GLY A 152 -3.87 -4.21 -8.27
N ALA A 153 -3.40 -4.36 -7.03
CA ALA A 153 -3.84 -3.50 -5.93
C ALA A 153 -3.36 -2.05 -6.07
N PHE A 154 -2.16 -1.82 -6.60
CA PHE A 154 -1.61 -0.46 -6.77
C PHE A 154 -2.23 0.21 -8.00
N VAL A 155 -2.41 -0.54 -9.10
CA VAL A 155 -3.14 -0.07 -10.29
C VAL A 155 -4.57 0.35 -9.90
N SER A 156 -5.29 -0.48 -9.15
CA SER A 156 -6.63 -0.16 -8.66
C SER A 156 -6.66 1.07 -7.75
N ALA A 157 -5.71 1.19 -6.81
CA ALA A 157 -5.63 2.34 -5.91
C ALA A 157 -5.36 3.64 -6.67
N LEU A 158 -4.47 3.58 -7.67
CA LEU A 158 -4.18 4.73 -8.53
C LEU A 158 -5.38 5.12 -9.39
N ASN A 159 -6.07 4.15 -9.99
CA ASN A 159 -7.32 4.40 -10.73
C ASN A 159 -8.35 5.13 -9.85
N HIS A 160 -8.58 4.62 -8.64
CA HIS A 160 -9.52 5.21 -7.69
C HIS A 160 -9.09 6.64 -7.33
N PHE A 161 -7.80 6.88 -7.08
CA PHE A 161 -7.28 8.21 -6.78
C PHE A 161 -7.49 9.19 -7.93
N LEU A 162 -7.19 8.78 -9.17
CA LEU A 162 -7.32 9.63 -10.36
C LEU A 162 -8.78 10.00 -10.67
N VAL A 163 -9.71 9.06 -10.51
CA VAL A 163 -11.13 9.27 -10.86
C VAL A 163 -11.87 10.08 -9.78
N THR A 164 -11.50 9.93 -8.51
CA THR A 164 -12.22 10.56 -7.39
C THR A 164 -11.82 12.00 -7.13
N ARG A 165 -10.72 12.47 -7.71
CA ARG A 165 -10.17 13.81 -7.48
C ARG A 165 -10.35 14.70 -8.71
N GLU A 166 -10.95 15.87 -8.50
CA GLU A 166 -11.24 16.84 -9.57
C GLU A 166 -9.95 17.28 -10.30
N GLU A 167 -8.86 17.42 -9.56
CA GLU A 167 -7.58 17.90 -10.10
C GLU A 167 -6.95 16.93 -11.12
N THR A 168 -7.28 15.64 -11.02
CA THR A 168 -6.71 14.57 -11.86
C THR A 168 -7.65 14.12 -12.98
N GLN A 169 -8.88 14.64 -13.06
CA GLN A 169 -9.89 14.17 -14.03
C GLN A 169 -9.51 14.40 -15.50
N ASN A 170 -8.61 15.34 -15.78
CA ASN A 170 -8.17 15.62 -17.16
C ASN A 170 -6.95 14.77 -17.60
N ILE A 171 -6.50 13.84 -16.77
CA ILE A 171 -5.37 12.97 -17.08
C ILE A 171 -5.84 11.82 -17.98
N GLU A 172 -5.26 11.71 -19.17
CA GLU A 172 -5.41 10.50 -20.00
C GLU A 172 -4.44 9.44 -19.50
N TRP A 173 -4.93 8.63 -18.54
CA TRP A 173 -4.12 7.62 -17.89
C TRP A 173 -4.04 6.33 -18.71
N GLN A 174 -2.81 5.85 -18.87
CA GLN A 174 -2.49 4.51 -19.36
C GLN A 174 -1.56 3.84 -18.36
N TRP A 175 -1.72 2.54 -18.20
CA TRP A 175 -0.85 1.77 -17.32
C TRP A 175 -0.32 0.54 -18.04
N ILE A 176 0.88 0.15 -17.64
CA ILE A 176 1.51 -1.10 -18.05
C ILE A 176 1.92 -1.80 -16.77
N ALA A 177 1.63 -3.08 -16.67
CA ALA A 177 2.01 -3.88 -15.53
C ALA A 177 2.80 -5.12 -15.96
N GLN A 178 3.73 -5.51 -15.11
CA GLN A 178 4.46 -6.77 -15.20
C GLN A 178 4.19 -7.55 -13.92
N THR A 179 4.00 -8.86 -14.07
CA THR A 179 3.89 -9.81 -12.97
C THR A 179 4.19 -11.21 -13.49
N LEU A 180 4.32 -12.21 -12.63
CA LEU A 180 4.36 -13.61 -13.06
C LEU A 180 3.06 -13.96 -13.80
N ASN A 181 3.15 -14.65 -14.93
CA ASN A 181 1.97 -14.97 -15.72
C ASN A 181 1.18 -16.13 -15.08
N PRO A 182 -0.05 -15.91 -14.58
CA PRO A 182 -0.85 -16.98 -13.96
C PRO A 182 -1.29 -18.07 -14.95
N TYR A 183 -1.17 -17.82 -16.26
CA TYR A 183 -1.56 -18.75 -17.32
C TYR A 183 -0.35 -19.43 -17.98
N TYR A 184 0.83 -19.39 -17.34
CA TYR A 184 2.04 -19.98 -17.89
C TYR A 184 2.12 -21.50 -17.64
N GLU A 185 2.09 -22.28 -18.73
CA GLU A 185 1.94 -23.75 -18.72
C GLU A 185 3.07 -24.51 -17.98
N HIS A 186 4.24 -23.90 -17.78
CA HIS A 186 5.41 -24.60 -17.23
C HIS A 186 5.53 -24.53 -15.70
N ASP A 187 4.69 -23.75 -15.00
CA ASP A 187 4.79 -23.57 -13.54
C ASP A 187 3.42 -23.32 -12.86
N GLU A 188 2.42 -24.15 -13.21
CA GLU A 188 1.04 -24.01 -12.72
C GLU A 188 0.93 -24.09 -11.18
N SER A 189 1.78 -24.89 -10.51
CA SER A 189 1.64 -25.10 -9.06
C SER A 189 2.18 -23.96 -8.21
N THR A 190 3.19 -23.22 -8.68
CA THR A 190 3.85 -22.18 -7.88
C THR A 190 3.19 -20.82 -8.12
N VAL A 191 2.88 -20.49 -9.37
CA VAL A 191 2.31 -19.17 -9.72
C VAL A 191 0.88 -19.02 -9.23
N ALA A 192 0.06 -20.07 -9.31
CA ALA A 192 -1.31 -20.07 -8.78
C ALA A 192 -1.37 -19.89 -7.24
N MET A 193 -0.29 -20.21 -6.52
CA MET A 193 -0.19 -19.94 -5.07
C MET A 193 0.31 -18.52 -4.75
N LEU A 194 0.88 -17.82 -5.73
CA LEU A 194 1.41 -16.46 -5.55
C LEU A 194 0.40 -15.39 -5.96
N ILE A 195 -0.50 -15.72 -6.89
CA ILE A 195 -1.54 -14.82 -7.40
C ILE A 195 -2.90 -15.32 -6.93
N ASP A 196 -3.35 -14.79 -5.79
CA ASP A 196 -4.62 -15.18 -5.16
C ASP A 196 -5.87 -14.68 -5.92
N ASP A 197 -5.71 -13.72 -6.84
CA ASP A 197 -6.79 -13.11 -7.62
C ASP A 197 -6.26 -12.60 -8.98
N ASP A 198 -6.70 -13.22 -10.07
CA ASP A 198 -6.26 -12.91 -11.43
C ASP A 198 -7.33 -12.14 -12.23
N ARG A 199 -8.46 -11.75 -11.61
CA ARG A 199 -9.59 -11.17 -12.34
C ARG A 199 -9.25 -9.88 -13.08
N LEU A 200 -8.41 -9.02 -12.49
CA LEU A 200 -7.96 -7.82 -13.19
C LEU A 200 -7.15 -8.21 -14.43
N ILE A 201 -6.22 -9.15 -14.29
CA ILE A 201 -5.41 -9.66 -15.40
C ILE A 201 -6.33 -10.18 -16.50
N TYR A 202 -7.21 -11.12 -16.15
CA TYR A 202 -8.16 -11.73 -17.09
C TYR A 202 -8.98 -10.70 -17.87
N HIS A 203 -9.51 -9.68 -17.20
CA HIS A 203 -10.38 -8.68 -17.83
C HIS A 203 -9.62 -7.61 -18.63
N THR A 204 -8.30 -7.48 -18.47
CA THR A 204 -7.50 -6.41 -19.10
C THR A 204 -6.38 -6.95 -19.99
N ILE A 205 -6.25 -8.27 -20.14
CA ILE A 205 -5.19 -8.90 -20.93
C ILE A 205 -5.24 -8.51 -22.41
N ASP A 206 -6.44 -8.39 -22.98
CA ASP A 206 -6.64 -8.04 -24.40
C ASP A 206 -6.31 -6.57 -24.70
N GLU A 207 -6.23 -5.73 -23.67
CA GLU A 207 -5.94 -4.30 -23.77
C GLU A 207 -4.43 -4.00 -23.77
N ASN A 208 -3.58 -5.04 -23.77
CA ASN A 208 -2.12 -4.95 -23.75
C ASN A 208 -1.59 -4.18 -22.52
N HIS A 209 -2.34 -4.22 -21.42
CA HIS A 209 -1.94 -3.65 -20.13
C HIS A 209 -0.89 -4.50 -19.41
N TRP A 210 -0.77 -5.80 -19.73
CA TRP A 210 0.17 -6.71 -19.11
C TRP A 210 1.32 -7.09 -20.04
N ASP A 211 2.56 -6.95 -19.55
CA ASP A 211 3.77 -7.40 -20.22
C ASP A 211 4.41 -8.55 -19.44
N PHE A 212 4.26 -9.78 -19.96
CA PHE A 212 4.81 -11.00 -19.37
C PHE A 212 6.22 -11.34 -19.86
N GLY A 213 6.88 -10.41 -20.57
CA GLY A 213 8.21 -10.65 -21.12
C GLY A 213 8.19 -11.53 -22.36
N ILE A 214 9.39 -11.81 -22.88
CA ILE A 214 9.55 -12.50 -24.16
C ILE A 214 9.26 -14.00 -24.08
N ASP A 215 9.45 -14.59 -22.90
CA ASP A 215 9.17 -16.00 -22.64
C ASP A 215 7.75 -16.23 -22.12
N ASN A 216 6.95 -15.16 -21.98
CA ASN A 216 5.60 -15.16 -21.45
C ASN A 216 5.47 -15.68 -20.00
N SER A 217 6.58 -15.87 -19.29
CA SER A 217 6.57 -16.35 -17.88
C SER A 217 6.27 -15.23 -16.90
N GLY A 218 6.57 -13.99 -17.27
CA GLY A 218 6.53 -12.84 -16.38
C GLY A 218 7.65 -12.83 -15.35
N ASN A 219 8.65 -13.71 -15.43
CA ASN A 219 9.76 -13.75 -14.48
C ASN A 219 10.72 -12.58 -14.71
N ILE A 220 10.67 -11.59 -13.81
CA ILE A 220 11.54 -10.40 -13.86
C ILE A 220 13.02 -10.71 -13.58
N MET A 221 13.34 -11.87 -13.03
CA MET A 221 14.73 -12.30 -12.78
C MET A 221 15.36 -12.96 -14.02
N ASN A 222 14.58 -13.25 -15.06
CA ASN A 222 15.11 -13.76 -16.32
C ASN A 222 15.83 -12.63 -17.06
N GLU A 223 17.11 -12.82 -17.38
CA GLU A 223 17.95 -11.83 -18.06
C GLU A 223 17.36 -11.36 -19.41
N GLU A 224 16.77 -12.27 -20.18
CA GLU A 224 16.17 -11.91 -21.46
C GLU A 224 14.91 -11.05 -21.27
N ASN A 225 14.11 -11.32 -20.24
CA ASN A 225 12.97 -10.49 -19.87
C ASN A 225 13.42 -9.10 -19.38
N ILE A 226 14.49 -9.02 -18.57
CA ILE A 226 15.07 -7.74 -18.13
C ILE A 226 15.48 -6.89 -19.34
N ASN A 227 16.20 -7.49 -20.30
CA ASN A 227 16.63 -6.80 -21.51
C ASN A 227 15.44 -6.33 -22.36
N HIS A 228 14.39 -7.13 -22.45
CA HIS A 228 13.12 -6.75 -23.10
C HIS A 228 12.47 -5.55 -22.43
N TYR A 229 12.30 -5.57 -21.11
CA TYR A 229 11.68 -4.45 -20.37
C TYR A 229 12.50 -3.17 -20.51
N ILE A 230 13.84 -3.24 -20.39
CA ILE A 230 14.72 -2.08 -20.61
C ILE A 230 14.51 -1.54 -22.03
N SER A 231 14.59 -2.40 -23.05
CA SER A 231 14.44 -1.97 -24.45
C SER A 231 13.05 -1.37 -24.74
N ARG A 232 11.98 -1.95 -24.19
CA ARG A 232 10.61 -1.48 -24.39
C ARG A 232 10.39 -0.13 -23.73
N PHE A 233 10.73 -0.03 -22.45
CA PHE A 233 10.38 1.12 -21.62
C PHE A 233 11.33 2.32 -21.79
N GLN A 234 12.55 2.12 -22.31
CA GLN A 234 13.50 3.20 -22.57
C GLN A 234 12.98 4.25 -23.56
N SER A 235 12.06 3.88 -24.45
CA SER A 235 11.46 4.78 -25.45
C SER A 235 10.19 5.50 -24.95
N MET A 236 9.71 5.16 -23.75
CA MET A 236 8.44 5.66 -23.21
C MET A 236 8.66 6.73 -22.15
N GLU A 237 7.81 7.76 -22.14
CA GLU A 237 7.78 8.73 -21.04
C GLU A 237 6.95 8.17 -19.87
N ILE A 238 7.59 7.33 -19.05
CA ILE A 238 6.97 6.77 -17.85
C ILE A 238 7.03 7.81 -16.73
N ARG A 239 5.87 8.11 -16.16
CA ARG A 239 5.69 9.19 -15.19
C ARG A 239 5.67 8.71 -13.74
N LEU A 240 5.33 7.45 -13.53
CA LEU A 240 5.33 6.80 -12.23
C LEU A 240 5.75 5.34 -12.43
N VAL A 241 6.63 4.85 -11.56
CA VAL A 241 7.01 3.44 -11.47
C VAL A 241 6.68 2.96 -10.07
N SER A 242 5.96 1.85 -9.96
CA SER A 242 5.76 1.13 -8.71
C SER A 242 6.39 -0.26 -8.80
N LEU A 243 6.81 -0.79 -7.65
CA LEU A 243 7.31 -2.16 -7.48
C LEU A 243 6.72 -2.71 -6.18
N VAL A 244 5.99 -3.82 -6.26
CA VAL A 244 5.29 -4.45 -5.14
C VAL A 244 6.04 -5.67 -4.61
#